data_AF-C6M519-F1
#
_entry.id   AF-C6M519-F1
#
_cell.length_a   1.000
_cell.length_b   1.000
_cell.length_c   1.000
_cell.angle_alpha   90.00
_cell.angle_beta   90.00
_cell.angle_gamma   90.00
#
_symmetry.space_group_name_H-M   'P 1'
#
loop_
_entity.id
_entity.type
_entity.pdbx_description
1 polymer ?
#
loop_
_entity_poly.entity_id
_entity_poly.type
_entity_poly.pdbx_seq_one_letter_code
_entity_poly.pdbx_strand_id
1 'polypeptide(L)'
;MEKELFSLVHVLENPNSTNKEMAKAREAIGNGLTMLAPAFTKNKYILGDDFSMIDVALSPLLWRLDHYDIKLGKSAAPLLKYAERIFQREAFIEAMTPAEKAMRR
;
A
#
# COMPACT_ATOMS: atom_id res chain seq x y z
N MET A 1 -9.44 -0.69 -10.59
CA MET A 1 -8.77 -0.21 -9.37
C MET A 1 -8.00 -1.29 -8.64
N GLU A 2 -8.63 -2.25 -7.94
CA GLU A 2 -7.90 -3.31 -7.22
C GLU A 2 -7.04 -4.20 -8.16
N LYS A 3 -7.64 -4.74 -9.23
CA LYS A 3 -6.93 -5.54 -10.24
C LYS A 3 -5.78 -4.80 -10.93
N GLU A 4 -5.90 -3.48 -11.07
CA GLU A 4 -4.89 -2.65 -11.72
C GLU A 4 -3.72 -2.37 -10.77
N LEU A 5 -3.97 -2.22 -9.47
CA LEU A 5 -2.92 -2.04 -8.50
C LEU A 5 -2.10 -3.33 -8.33
N PHE A 6 -2.77 -4.48 -8.26
CA PHE A 6 -2.10 -5.78 -8.13
C PHE A 6 -1.33 -6.21 -9.37
N SER A 7 -1.81 -5.86 -10.58
CA SER A 7 -1.04 -6.14 -11.80
C SER A 7 0.28 -5.34 -11.81
N LEU A 8 0.29 -4.12 -11.28
CA LEU A 8 1.49 -3.30 -11.16
C LEU A 8 2.46 -3.88 -10.12
N VAL A 9 1.96 -4.43 -9.01
CA VAL A 9 2.80 -5.13 -8.02
C VAL A 9 3.47 -6.35 -8.65
N HIS A 10 2.75 -7.11 -9.48
CA HIS A 10 3.34 -8.24 -10.19
C HIS A 10 4.52 -7.82 -11.09
N VAL A 11 4.47 -6.63 -11.69
CA VAL A 11 5.61 -6.07 -12.45
C VAL A 11 6.81 -5.76 -11.54
N LEU A 12 6.58 -5.35 -10.30
CA LEU A 12 7.65 -5.05 -9.34
C LEU A 12 8.30 -6.32 -8.77
N GLU A 13 7.55 -7.42 -8.68
CA GLU A 13 8.01 -8.69 -8.12
C GLU A 13 8.55 -9.65 -9.19
N ASN A 14 8.29 -9.38 -10.47
CA ASN A 14 8.75 -10.23 -11.55
C ASN A 14 10.24 -9.95 -11.86
N PRO A 15 11.15 -10.94 -11.68
CA PRO A 15 12.58 -10.75 -11.94
C PRO A 15 12.90 -10.50 -13.42
N ASN A 16 11.96 -10.80 -14.34
CA ASN A 16 12.12 -10.56 -15.77
C ASN A 16 11.67 -9.15 -16.20
N SER A 17 11.07 -8.36 -15.29
CA SER A 17 10.63 -7.01 -15.62
C SER A 17 11.81 -6.06 -15.78
N THR A 18 11.76 -5.24 -16.82
CA THR A 18 12.80 -4.26 -17.10
C THR A 18 12.76 -3.12 -16.10
N ASN A 19 13.90 -2.44 -15.88
CA ASN A 19 13.97 -1.24 -15.05
C ASN A 19 12.95 -0.16 -15.45
N LYS A 20 12.66 -0.06 -16.76
CA LYS A 20 11.69 0.88 -17.30
C LYS A 20 10.25 0.53 -16.90
N GLU A 21 9.89 -0.76 -16.94
CA GLU A 21 8.57 -1.24 -16.52
C GLU A 21 8.39 -1.09 -15.02
N MET A 22 9.40 -1.45 -14.22
CA MET A 22 9.38 -1.25 -12.78
C MET A 22 9.24 0.23 -12.40
N ALA A 23 9.97 1.13 -13.06
CA ALA A 23 9.84 2.57 -12.82
C ALA A 23 8.42 3.09 -13.11
N LYS A 24 7.84 2.68 -14.24
CA LYS A 24 6.44 3.02 -14.58
C LYS A 24 5.45 2.46 -13.56
N ALA A 25 5.67 1.24 -13.08
CA ALA A 25 4.80 0.62 -12.09
C ALA A 25 4.85 1.37 -10.74
N ARG A 26 6.04 1.76 -10.27
CA ARG A 26 6.20 2.58 -9.06
C ARG A 26 5.47 3.91 -9.19
N GLU A 27 5.64 4.60 -10.32
CA GLU A 27 4.98 5.88 -10.60
C GLU A 27 3.45 5.74 -10.61
N ALA A 28 2.93 4.72 -11.31
CA ALA A 28 1.50 4.47 -11.40
C ALA A 28 0.88 4.13 -10.03
N ILE A 29 1.54 3.30 -9.23
CA ILE A 29 1.10 2.99 -7.86
C ILE A 29 1.13 4.26 -7.00
N GLY A 30 2.24 5.02 -7.03
CA GLY A 30 2.38 6.25 -6.26
C GLY A 30 1.29 7.28 -6.58
N ASN A 31 0.99 7.46 -7.86
CA ASN A 31 -0.08 8.35 -8.33
C ASN A 31 -1.46 7.86 -7.86
N GLY A 32 -1.77 6.57 -8.04
CA GLY A 32 -3.04 5.97 -7.60
C GLY A 32 -3.26 6.11 -6.08
N LEU A 33 -2.24 5.81 -5.28
CA LEU A 33 -2.29 5.97 -3.83
C LEU A 33 -2.47 7.45 -3.42
N THR A 34 -1.79 8.36 -4.10
CA THR A 34 -1.95 9.81 -3.84
C THR A 34 -3.36 10.30 -4.15
N MET A 35 -4.00 9.79 -5.22
CA MET A 35 -5.39 10.10 -5.54
C MET A 35 -6.38 9.57 -4.51
N LEU A 36 -6.08 8.46 -3.85
CA LEU A 36 -6.91 7.90 -2.77
C LEU A 36 -6.79 8.67 -1.45
N ALA A 37 -5.68 9.38 -1.23
CA ALA A 37 -5.39 10.00 0.05
C ALA A 37 -6.49 10.93 0.61
N PRO A 38 -7.15 11.79 -0.18
CA PRO A 38 -8.21 12.66 0.34
C PRO A 38 -9.41 11.90 0.95
N ALA A 39 -9.70 10.67 0.52
CA ALA A 39 -10.81 9.88 1.07
C ALA A 39 -10.64 9.62 2.58
N PHE A 40 -9.41 9.43 3.04
CA PHE A 40 -9.07 9.14 4.44
C PHE A 40 -9.05 10.37 5.35
N THR A 41 -9.43 11.55 4.82
CA THR A 41 -9.66 12.74 5.64
C THR A 41 -11.02 12.72 6.33
N LYS A 42 -12.01 12.06 5.71
CA LYS A 42 -13.37 11.94 6.23
C LYS A 42 -13.68 10.53 6.74
N ASN A 43 -13.10 9.51 6.09
CA ASN A 43 -13.40 8.11 6.38
C ASN A 43 -12.25 7.45 7.16
N LYS A 44 -12.57 6.60 8.12
CA LYS A 44 -11.58 5.84 8.89
C LYS A 44 -10.92 4.73 8.05
N TYR A 45 -11.68 4.11 7.16
CA TYR A 45 -11.34 3.00 6.27
C TYR A 45 -11.83 3.30 4.84
N ILE A 46 -11.51 2.44 3.86
CA ILE A 46 -11.79 2.71 2.44
C ILE A 46 -13.30 2.88 2.19
N LEU A 47 -14.14 2.05 2.82
CA LEU A 47 -15.60 2.06 2.62
C LEU A 47 -16.38 2.85 3.68
N GLY A 48 -15.71 3.69 4.47
CA GLY A 48 -16.34 4.49 5.52
C GLY A 48 -15.68 4.27 6.88
N ASP A 49 -16.47 3.98 7.90
CA ASP A 49 -15.97 3.83 9.28
C ASP A 49 -15.73 2.39 9.72
N ASP A 50 -16.18 1.43 8.91
CA ASP A 50 -16.06 0.01 9.16
C ASP A 50 -14.88 -0.61 8.40
N PHE A 51 -14.14 -1.46 9.09
CA PHE A 51 -13.03 -2.22 8.51
C PHE A 51 -13.57 -3.33 7.60
N SER A 52 -12.99 -3.48 6.42
CA SER A 52 -13.51 -4.35 5.37
C SER A 52 -12.40 -5.09 4.61
N MET A 53 -12.80 -6.00 3.72
CA MET A 53 -11.86 -6.82 2.94
C MET A 53 -10.93 -5.98 2.05
N ILE A 54 -11.37 -4.81 1.56
CA ILE A 54 -10.53 -3.95 0.72
C ILE A 54 -9.38 -3.32 1.53
N ASP A 55 -9.60 -3.08 2.83
CA ASP A 55 -8.55 -2.59 3.73
C ASP A 55 -7.49 -3.68 3.96
N VAL A 56 -7.94 -4.94 4.12
CA VAL A 56 -7.06 -6.12 4.19
C VAL A 56 -6.25 -6.25 2.90
N ALA A 57 -6.90 -6.17 1.73
CA ALA A 57 -6.24 -6.34 0.44
C ALA A 57 -5.18 -5.26 0.16
N LEU A 58 -5.41 -4.00 0.58
CA LEU A 58 -4.47 -2.91 0.37
C LEU A 58 -3.30 -2.90 1.35
N SER A 59 -3.49 -3.46 2.54
CA SER A 59 -2.50 -3.38 3.64
C SER A 59 -1.10 -3.95 3.32
N PRO A 60 -0.92 -5.08 2.59
CA PRO A 60 0.40 -5.62 2.28
C PRO A 60 1.20 -4.72 1.32
N LEU A 61 0.50 -4.02 0.40
CA LEU A 61 1.13 -3.05 -0.49
C LEU A 61 1.62 -1.82 0.29
N LEU A 62 0.78 -1.29 1.18
CA LEU A 62 1.15 -0.14 2.01
C LEU A 62 2.32 -0.46 2.97
N TRP A 63 2.39 -1.71 3.44
CA TRP A 63 3.51 -2.18 4.25
C TRP A 63 4.84 -2.17 3.47
N ARG A 64 4.79 -2.50 2.17
CA ARG A 64 5.95 -2.70 1.29
C ARG A 64 6.36 -1.47 0.47
N LEU A 65 5.81 -0.29 0.73
CA LEU A 65 6.14 0.92 -0.06
C LEU A 65 7.65 1.19 -0.12
N ASP A 66 8.33 1.10 1.02
CA ASP A 66 9.79 1.28 1.10
C ASP A 66 10.55 0.15 0.39
N HIS A 67 10.08 -1.09 0.53
CA HIS A 67 10.66 -2.25 -0.17
C HIS A 67 10.60 -2.08 -1.70
N TYR A 68 9.52 -1.48 -2.21
CA TYR A 68 9.35 -1.21 -3.63
C TYR A 68 9.95 0.13 -4.10
N ASP A 69 10.59 0.91 -3.22
CA ASP A 69 11.09 2.27 -3.50
C ASP A 69 9.99 3.22 -4.03
N ILE A 70 8.78 3.11 -3.46
CA ILE A 70 7.64 3.99 -3.78
C ILE A 70 7.58 5.10 -2.74
N LYS A 71 8.00 6.30 -3.14
CA LYS A 71 7.99 7.48 -2.27
C LYS A 71 6.71 8.28 -2.47
N LEU A 72 5.95 8.45 -1.39
CA LEU A 72 4.73 9.23 -1.38
C LEU A 72 5.00 10.66 -0.86
N GLY A 73 4.42 11.65 -1.53
CA GLY A 73 4.53 13.06 -1.12
C GLY A 73 3.66 13.42 0.09
N LYS A 74 3.76 14.68 0.55
CA LYS A 74 2.99 15.19 1.70
C LYS A 74 1.47 15.09 1.50
N SER A 75 0.99 15.13 0.26
CA SER A 75 -0.43 14.95 -0.09
C SER A 75 -0.98 13.57 0.30
N ALA A 76 -0.12 12.55 0.39
CA ALA A 76 -0.49 11.21 0.81
C ALA A 76 -0.51 11.01 2.35
N ALA A 77 -0.26 12.06 3.15
CA ALA A 77 -0.25 11.95 4.61
C ALA A 77 -1.53 11.32 5.21
N PRO A 78 -2.76 11.62 4.74
CA PRO A 78 -3.96 10.97 5.27
C PRO A 78 -3.99 9.46 5.01
N LEU A 79 -3.53 9.02 3.82
CA LEU A 79 -3.37 7.60 3.49
C LEU A 79 -2.34 6.93 4.39
N LEU A 80 -1.19 7.56 4.62
CA LEU A 80 -0.15 7.02 5.50
C LEU A 80 -0.66 6.86 6.94
N LYS A 81 -1.40 7.84 7.45
CA LYS A 81 -2.07 7.72 8.76
C LYS A 81 -3.08 6.57 8.80
N TYR A 82 -3.80 6.34 7.71
CA TYR A 82 -4.69 5.18 7.57
C TYR A 82 -3.92 3.85 7.59
N ALA A 83 -2.80 3.77 6.88
CA ALA A 83 -1.94 2.58 6.85
C ALA A 83 -1.46 2.21 8.26
N GLU A 84 -0.93 3.19 9.01
CA GLU A 84 -0.46 2.97 10.39
C GLU A 84 -1.57 2.46 11.31
N ARG A 85 -2.83 2.92 11.16
CA ARG A 85 -3.96 2.39 11.92
C ARG A 85 -4.20 0.90 11.65
N ILE A 86 -4.00 0.44 10.42
CA ILE A 86 -4.15 -0.98 10.09
C ILE A 86 -2.99 -1.77 10.70
N PHE A 87 -1.77 -1.26 10.60
CA PHE A 87 -0.57 -1.95 11.08
C PHE A 87 -0.54 -2.15 12.59
N GLN A 88 -1.24 -1.30 13.34
CA GLN A 88 -1.38 -1.42 14.79
C GLN A 88 -2.42 -2.47 15.23
N ARG A 89 -3.20 -3.06 14.31
CA ARG A 89 -4.18 -4.10 14.67
C ARG A 89 -3.45 -5.41 14.98
N GLU A 90 -3.78 -6.03 16.12
CA GLU A 90 -3.20 -7.31 16.54
C GLU A 90 -3.29 -8.37 15.44
N ALA A 91 -4.47 -8.52 14.82
CA ALA A 91 -4.67 -9.45 13.72
C ALA A 91 -3.74 -9.22 12.51
N PHE A 92 -3.36 -7.97 12.22
CA PHE A 92 -2.39 -7.67 11.16
C PHE A 92 -0.99 -8.11 11.59
N ILE A 93 -0.59 -7.78 12.82
CA ILE A 93 0.73 -8.14 13.38
C ILE A 93 0.91 -9.66 13.48
N GLU A 94 -0.13 -10.38 13.86
CA GLU A 94 -0.15 -11.84 13.96
C GLU A 94 -0.09 -12.52 12.59
N ALA A 95 -0.76 -11.94 11.58
CA ALA A 95 -0.74 -12.46 10.22
C ALA A 95 0.62 -12.30 9.51
N MET A 96 1.47 -11.39 9.98
CA MET A 96 2.78 -11.14 9.35
C MET A 96 3.81 -12.23 9.68
N THR A 97 4.51 -12.67 8.64
CA THR A 97 5.70 -13.52 8.76
C THR A 97 6.88 -12.75 9.37
N PRO A 98 7.89 -13.44 9.96
CA PRO A 98 9.09 -12.78 10.46
C PRO A 98 9.84 -11.95 9.40
N ALA A 99 9.83 -12.40 8.14
CA ALA A 99 10.46 -11.69 7.03
C ALA A 99 9.75 -10.35 6.74
N GLU A 100 8.41 -10.34 6.74
CA GLU A 100 7.63 -9.12 6.54
C GLU A 100 7.81 -8.12 7.69
N LYS A 101 7.86 -8.60 8.94
CA LYS A 101 8.13 -7.75 10.11
C LYS A 101 9.49 -7.07 10.03
N ALA A 102 10.47 -7.70 9.38
CA ALA A 102 11.80 -7.12 9.21
C ALA A 102 11.86 -6.01 8.14
N MET A 103 10.85 -5.86 7.29
CA MET A 103 10.82 -4.86 6.21
C MET A 103 10.70 -3.41 6.71
N ARG A 104 10.24 -3.19 7.95
CA ARG A 104 10.02 -1.87 8.56
C ARG A 104 10.82 -1.64 9.86
N ARG A 105 12.00 -2.24 9.98
CA ARG A 105 12.90 -2.03 11.12
C ARG A 105 13.75 -0.77 10.98
#